data_AF-A0A7Y4T6E5-F1
#
_entry.id   AF-A0A7Y4T6E5-F1
#
_cell.length_a   1.000
_cell.length_b   1.000
_cell.length_c   1.000
_cell.angle_alpha   90.00
_cell.angle_beta   90.00
_cell.angle_gamma   90.00
#
_symmetry.space_group_name_H-M   'P 1'
#
loop_
_entity.id
_entity.type
_entity.pdbx_description
1 polymer ?
#
loop_
_entity_poly.entity_id
_entity_poly.type
_entity_poly.pdbx_seq_one_letter_code
_entity_poly.pdbx_strand_id
1 'polypeptide(L)'
;MFKFLKIIIFLILVDSVAFCQQNNSEAQQFSNIKKTILQNIDQQSKSTATQNTTKLKTVESRLNKNKTSVSKNNASSSTNNSNLSEMSERVELLELRHKLLEEIEWSTFEANVQTAVINLFAMDKQLKPLQLFDQTRIAFTQIGELSNLMDYPGYKEWFQYFSQYVSSNKNKESILGIVQTILNSAGAASGKLSLAGPMVQPVLSAIGMFIGSLGSGKAELKKKSEEMFLITTKAAQIRYDLQGVEAEWKSISEEMQLQKTIFTQNVDYVLQTLKLDKNDYLSRFYKSNDPTKVMNYYESVKTTTSQYLKNIKETGSHEWKNQIGYQLDEVQDLKISFGTLLHRISENLEKYEEVLKKYNNDPQLGIKTVNLNKSIQDLKNSFESNFSASEYINEARRMYKIY
;
A
#
# COMPACT_ATOMS: atom_id res chain seq x y z
N MET A 1 14.29 4.39 -38.19
CA MET A 1 13.39 3.78 -37.17
C MET A 1 14.09 3.46 -35.85
N PHE A 2 15.21 2.72 -35.81
CA PHE A 2 15.89 2.35 -34.54
C PHE A 2 16.43 3.51 -33.68
N LYS A 3 16.76 4.68 -34.26
CA LYS A 3 17.15 5.87 -33.49
C LYS A 3 15.99 6.56 -32.76
N PHE A 4 14.77 6.50 -33.33
CA PHE A 4 13.57 7.10 -32.73
C PHE A 4 13.05 6.28 -31.54
N LEU A 5 13.15 4.94 -31.60
CA LEU A 5 12.74 4.07 -30.50
C LEU A 5 13.63 4.25 -29.25
N LYS A 6 14.95 4.45 -29.43
CA LYS A 6 15.88 4.75 -28.33
C LYS A 6 15.62 6.11 -27.68
N ILE A 7 15.19 7.11 -28.46
CA ILE A 7 14.85 8.45 -27.95
C ILE A 7 13.53 8.40 -27.15
N ILE A 8 12.54 7.61 -27.58
CA ILE A 8 11.26 7.43 -26.85
C ILE A 8 11.47 6.70 -25.52
N ILE A 9 12.29 5.64 -25.49
CA ILE A 9 12.62 4.92 -24.24
C ILE A 9 13.40 5.83 -23.27
N PHE A 10 14.30 6.67 -23.78
CA PHE A 10 15.03 7.64 -22.97
C PHE A 10 14.14 8.77 -22.45
N LEU A 11 13.16 9.25 -23.24
CA LEU A 11 12.17 10.25 -22.80
C LEU A 11 11.22 9.70 -21.72
N ILE A 12 10.77 8.45 -21.84
CA ILE A 12 9.94 7.79 -20.81
C ILE A 12 10.70 7.63 -19.48
N LEU A 13 12.01 7.31 -19.54
CA LEU A 13 12.87 7.19 -18.36
C LEU A 13 13.17 8.55 -17.71
N VAL A 14 13.41 9.60 -18.51
CA VAL A 14 13.66 10.97 -18.00
C VAL A 14 12.40 11.58 -17.39
N ASP A 15 11.22 11.32 -17.98
CA ASP A 15 9.93 11.77 -17.41
C ASP A 15 9.62 11.03 -16.10
N SER A 16 9.95 9.74 -15.97
CA SER A 16 9.76 9.03 -14.69
C SER A 16 10.64 9.57 -13.56
N VAL A 17 11.87 10.01 -13.83
CA VAL A 17 12.77 10.57 -12.80
C VAL A 17 12.37 12.00 -12.41
N ALA A 18 11.95 12.83 -13.36
CA ALA A 18 11.44 14.18 -13.09
C ALA A 18 10.09 14.14 -12.33
N PHE A 19 9.21 13.19 -12.69
CA PHE A 19 7.96 12.93 -11.96
C PHE A 19 8.21 12.44 -10.53
N CYS A 20 9.25 11.62 -10.31
CA CYS A 20 9.62 11.15 -8.98
C CYS A 20 10.18 12.25 -8.07
N GLN A 21 10.98 13.21 -8.57
CA GLN A 21 11.53 14.29 -7.74
C GLN A 21 10.46 15.31 -7.30
N GLN A 22 9.55 15.68 -8.20
CA GLN A 22 8.46 16.60 -7.87
C GLN A 22 7.46 15.97 -6.87
N ASN A 23 7.06 14.72 -7.10
CA ASN A 23 6.18 14.00 -6.17
C ASN A 23 6.78 13.81 -4.78
N ASN A 24 8.10 13.65 -4.66
CA ASN A 24 8.74 13.46 -3.35
C ASN A 24 8.68 14.74 -2.50
N SER A 25 8.89 15.91 -3.12
CA SER A 25 8.73 17.20 -2.43
C SER A 25 7.28 17.47 -2.01
N GLU A 26 6.30 17.14 -2.85
CA GLU A 26 4.87 17.28 -2.56
C GLU A 26 4.40 16.29 -1.48
N ALA A 27 4.86 15.04 -1.53
CA ALA A 27 4.56 14.02 -0.53
C ALA A 27 5.13 14.38 0.85
N GLN A 28 6.35 14.92 0.92
CA GLN A 28 6.95 15.43 2.15
C GLN A 28 6.18 16.63 2.71
N GLN A 29 5.82 17.61 1.88
CA GLN A 29 5.00 18.74 2.33
C GLN A 29 3.64 18.28 2.87
N PHE A 30 2.97 17.37 2.17
CA PHE A 30 1.71 16.80 2.62
C PHE A 30 1.85 16.04 3.96
N SER A 31 2.89 15.23 4.10
CA SER A 31 3.20 14.51 5.35
C SER A 31 3.41 15.48 6.51
N ASN A 32 4.14 16.58 6.29
CA ASN A 32 4.33 17.62 7.29
C ASN A 32 3.01 18.29 7.71
N ILE A 33 2.14 18.64 6.75
CA ILE A 33 0.83 19.23 7.04
C ILE A 33 -0.02 18.28 7.89
N LYS A 34 -0.11 17.00 7.50
CA LYS A 34 -0.80 15.96 8.27
C LYS A 34 -0.26 15.92 9.71
N LYS A 35 1.06 15.86 9.87
CA LYS A 35 1.72 15.79 11.18
C LYS A 35 1.40 17.02 12.04
N THR A 36 1.43 18.22 11.47
CA THR A 36 1.06 19.46 12.18
C THR A 36 -0.40 19.42 12.65
N ILE A 37 -1.35 19.02 11.80
CA ILE A 37 -2.75 18.91 12.18
C ILE A 37 -2.95 17.89 13.32
N LEU A 38 -2.34 16.70 13.20
CA LEU A 38 -2.43 15.66 14.23
C LEU A 38 -1.79 16.11 15.56
N GLN A 39 -0.67 16.83 15.51
CA GLN A 39 -0.06 17.44 16.70
C GLN A 39 -0.96 18.50 17.33
N ASN A 40 -1.62 19.34 16.53
CA ASN A 40 -2.56 20.34 17.03
C ASN A 40 -3.77 19.70 17.71
N ILE A 41 -4.33 18.63 17.13
CA ILE A 41 -5.41 17.84 17.75
C ILE A 41 -4.92 17.25 19.08
N ASP A 42 -3.70 16.70 19.10
CA ASP A 42 -3.13 16.11 20.32
C ASP A 42 -2.92 17.14 21.43
N GLN A 43 -2.32 18.29 21.11
CA GLN A 43 -2.05 19.36 22.04
C GLN A 43 -3.33 19.97 22.60
N GLN A 44 -4.36 20.15 21.76
CA GLN A 44 -5.66 20.66 22.20
C GLN A 44 -6.32 19.71 23.21
N SER A 45 -6.38 18.42 22.89
CA SER A 45 -6.92 17.38 23.78
C SER A 45 -6.17 17.31 25.11
N LYS A 46 -4.82 17.32 25.09
CA LYS A 46 -3.99 17.32 26.31
C LYS A 46 -4.20 18.57 27.15
N SER A 47 -4.32 19.74 26.53
CA SER A 47 -4.57 21.00 27.23
C SER A 47 -5.91 20.96 27.97
N THR A 48 -6.99 20.53 27.29
CA THR A 48 -8.31 20.37 27.90
C THR A 48 -8.28 19.35 29.05
N ALA A 49 -7.67 18.18 28.83
CA ALA A 49 -7.55 17.15 29.86
C ALA A 49 -6.77 17.65 31.09
N THR A 50 -5.68 18.38 30.89
CA THR A 50 -4.86 18.94 31.98
C THR A 50 -5.62 19.99 32.77
N GLN A 51 -6.32 20.89 32.08
CA GLN A 51 -7.14 21.92 32.72
C GLN A 51 -8.25 21.29 33.57
N ASN A 52 -8.96 20.30 33.03
CA ASN A 52 -10.06 19.64 33.74
C ASN A 52 -9.57 18.71 34.86
N THR A 53 -8.41 18.04 34.69
CA THR A 53 -7.76 17.27 35.76
C THR A 53 -7.36 18.18 36.93
N THR A 54 -6.89 19.40 36.64
CA THR A 54 -6.55 20.38 37.70
C THR A 54 -7.79 20.78 38.48
N LYS A 55 -8.90 21.09 37.79
CA LYS A 55 -10.20 21.38 38.43
C LYS A 55 -10.70 20.18 39.24
N LEU A 56 -10.56 18.97 38.72
CA LEU A 56 -10.97 17.72 39.37
C LEU A 56 -10.25 17.54 40.71
N LYS A 57 -8.93 17.76 40.75
CA LYS A 57 -8.15 17.72 42.02
C LYS A 57 -8.66 18.74 43.04
N THR A 58 -9.06 19.94 42.60
CA THR A 58 -9.67 20.94 43.49
C THR A 58 -11.01 20.47 44.03
N VAL A 59 -11.88 19.90 43.18
CA VAL A 59 -13.17 19.32 43.58
C VAL A 59 -12.98 18.17 44.56
N GLU A 60 -12.04 17.26 44.31
CA GLU A 60 -11.75 16.12 45.20
C GLU A 60 -11.21 16.58 46.56
N SER A 61 -10.37 17.62 46.59
CA SER A 61 -9.91 18.24 47.84
C SER A 61 -11.08 18.81 48.65
N ARG A 62 -12.02 19.51 47.99
CA ARG A 62 -13.22 20.03 48.64
C ARG A 62 -14.14 18.91 49.13
N LEU A 63 -14.31 17.85 48.34
CA LEU A 63 -15.14 16.70 48.68
C LEU A 63 -14.58 15.94 49.90
N ASN A 64 -13.25 15.82 50.00
CA ASN A 64 -12.58 15.26 51.17
C ASN A 64 -12.78 16.14 52.42
N LYS A 65 -12.65 17.47 52.29
CA LYS A 65 -12.93 18.39 53.41
C LYS A 65 -14.39 18.31 53.87
N ASN A 66 -15.34 18.37 52.93
CA ASN A 66 -16.77 18.25 53.21
C ASN A 66 -17.09 16.89 53.89
N LYS A 67 -16.50 15.77 53.44
CA LYS A 67 -16.63 14.46 54.11
C LYS A 67 -16.14 14.51 55.56
N THR A 68 -15.02 15.17 55.85
CA THR A 68 -14.51 15.30 57.23
C THR A 68 -15.41 16.17 58.11
N SER A 69 -16.04 17.21 57.56
CA SER A 69 -16.98 18.07 58.28
C SER A 69 -18.26 17.34 58.65
N VAL A 70 -18.88 16.65 57.68
CA VAL A 70 -20.10 15.83 57.90
C VAL A 70 -19.86 14.76 58.97
N SER A 71 -18.71 14.06 58.93
CA SER A 71 -18.37 13.06 59.95
C SER A 71 -18.22 13.66 61.36
N LYS A 72 -17.69 14.89 61.49
CA LYS A 72 -17.56 15.59 62.77
C LYS A 72 -18.90 16.11 63.30
N ASN A 73 -19.77 16.58 62.41
CA ASN A 73 -21.09 17.09 62.77
C ASN A 73 -22.04 15.97 63.22
N ASN A 74 -21.98 14.81 62.56
CA ASN A 74 -22.71 13.61 62.98
C ASN A 74 -22.25 13.07 64.35
N ALA A 75 -20.98 13.24 64.71
CA ALA A 75 -20.45 12.84 66.02
C ALA A 75 -20.83 13.81 67.15
N SER A 76 -21.23 15.06 66.82
CA SER A 76 -21.47 16.14 67.79
C SER A 76 -22.94 16.51 67.96
N SER A 77 -23.87 15.80 67.31
CA SER A 77 -25.33 15.93 67.50
C SER A 77 -25.91 17.35 67.29
N SER A 78 -25.24 18.19 66.50
CA SER A 78 -25.71 19.55 66.22
C SER A 78 -26.70 19.61 65.04
N THR A 79 -27.58 20.60 65.12
CA THR A 79 -28.77 20.97 64.33
C THR A 79 -28.91 20.41 62.89
N ASN A 80 -30.05 19.79 62.57
CA ASN A 80 -30.40 19.19 61.27
C ASN A 80 -30.15 20.07 60.01
N ASN A 81 -30.17 21.41 60.13
CA ASN A 81 -30.01 22.33 58.99
C ASN A 81 -28.56 22.43 58.47
N SER A 82 -27.53 22.32 59.32
CA SER A 82 -26.13 22.35 58.85
C SER A 82 -25.77 21.08 58.08
N ASN A 83 -26.30 19.93 58.49
CA ASN A 83 -26.12 18.65 57.80
C ASN A 83 -26.77 18.66 56.40
N LEU A 84 -27.94 19.30 56.25
CA LEU A 84 -28.62 19.41 54.94
C LEU A 84 -27.82 20.27 53.96
N SER A 85 -27.26 21.40 54.41
CA SER A 85 -26.43 22.27 53.59
C SER A 85 -25.13 21.59 53.15
N GLU A 86 -24.46 20.86 54.04
CA GLU A 86 -23.23 20.13 53.71
C GLU A 86 -23.50 18.96 52.75
N MET A 87 -24.64 18.27 52.89
CA MET A 87 -25.08 17.25 51.93
C MET A 87 -25.42 17.84 50.56
N SER A 88 -26.07 19.01 50.50
CA SER A 88 -26.33 19.72 49.24
C SER A 88 -25.03 20.08 48.52
N GLU A 89 -24.05 20.67 49.24
CA GLU A 89 -22.74 20.98 48.65
C GLU A 89 -22.04 19.71 48.17
N ARG A 90 -22.16 18.59 48.89
CA ARG A 90 -21.58 17.32 48.47
C ARG A 90 -22.20 16.78 47.17
N VAL A 91 -23.50 16.90 46.99
CA VAL A 91 -24.18 16.52 45.74
C VAL A 91 -23.68 17.37 44.58
N GLU A 92 -23.62 18.70 44.75
CA GLU A 92 -23.10 19.62 43.73
C GLU A 92 -21.63 19.29 43.37
N LEU A 93 -20.78 18.97 44.35
CA LEU A 93 -19.39 18.59 44.11
C LEU A 93 -19.28 17.22 43.39
N LEU A 94 -20.18 16.27 43.69
CA LEU A 94 -20.23 14.98 42.99
C LEU A 94 -20.70 15.14 41.54
N GLU A 95 -21.70 15.98 41.28
CA GLU A 95 -22.16 16.30 39.93
C GLU A 95 -21.06 17.00 39.13
N LEU A 96 -20.39 17.99 39.73
CA LEU A 96 -19.26 18.67 39.10
C LEU A 96 -18.09 17.70 38.82
N ARG A 97 -17.79 16.79 39.76
CA ARG A 97 -16.80 15.72 39.56
C ARG A 97 -17.15 14.85 38.37
N HIS A 98 -18.40 14.40 38.28
CA HIS A 98 -18.87 13.56 37.18
C HIS A 98 -18.76 14.30 35.83
N LYS A 99 -19.23 15.55 35.77
CA LYS A 99 -19.13 16.39 34.57
C LYS A 99 -17.68 16.58 34.10
N LEU A 100 -16.74 16.81 35.02
CA LEU A 100 -15.33 16.97 34.67
C LEU A 100 -14.72 15.67 34.10
N LEU A 101 -15.07 14.51 34.66
CA LEU A 101 -14.64 13.22 34.13
C LEU A 101 -15.21 12.98 32.72
N GLU A 102 -16.49 13.26 32.51
CA GLU A 102 -17.11 13.15 31.18
C GLU A 102 -16.47 14.10 30.17
N GLU A 103 -16.09 15.31 30.56
CA GLU A 103 -15.41 16.27 29.66
C GLU A 103 -14.00 15.79 29.27
N ILE A 104 -13.28 15.11 30.17
CA ILE A 104 -11.96 14.52 29.88
C ILE A 104 -12.10 13.34 28.90
N GLU A 105 -13.03 12.42 29.18
CA GLU A 105 -13.33 11.29 28.29
C GLU A 105 -13.77 11.80 26.92
N TRP A 106 -14.66 12.79 26.90
CA TRP A 106 -15.17 13.40 25.68
C TRP A 106 -14.06 14.05 24.85
N SER A 107 -13.18 14.83 25.47
CA SER A 107 -12.08 15.48 24.76
C SER A 107 -11.13 14.47 24.10
N THR A 108 -10.95 13.31 24.74
CA THR A 108 -10.15 12.20 24.19
C THR A 108 -10.86 11.55 23.02
N PHE A 109 -12.14 11.23 23.19
CA PHE A 109 -12.95 10.60 22.17
C PHE A 109 -13.03 11.47 20.91
N GLU A 110 -13.32 12.77 21.06
CA GLU A 110 -13.35 13.74 19.97
C GLU A 110 -12.01 13.78 19.21
N ALA A 111 -10.89 13.80 19.93
CA ALA A 111 -9.56 13.79 19.32
C ALA A 111 -9.26 12.49 18.55
N ASN A 112 -9.71 11.34 19.05
CA ASN A 112 -9.56 10.04 18.36
C ASN A 112 -10.36 10.03 17.05
N VAL A 113 -11.59 10.53 17.04
CA VAL A 113 -12.43 10.62 15.84
C VAL A 113 -11.84 11.58 14.81
N GLN A 114 -11.41 12.77 15.24
CA GLN A 114 -10.72 13.70 14.35
C GLN A 114 -9.46 13.05 13.75
N THR A 115 -8.66 12.36 14.57
CA THR A 115 -7.47 11.64 14.10
C THR A 115 -7.82 10.57 13.08
N ALA A 116 -8.91 9.82 13.26
CA ALA A 116 -9.39 8.82 12.31
C ALA A 116 -9.72 9.43 10.95
N VAL A 117 -10.58 10.45 10.93
CA VAL A 117 -11.01 11.11 9.69
C VAL A 117 -9.83 11.69 8.92
N ILE A 118 -8.91 12.36 9.62
CA ILE A 118 -7.72 12.96 8.99
C ILE A 118 -6.81 11.89 8.40
N ASN A 119 -6.57 10.78 9.10
CA ASN A 119 -5.77 9.68 8.58
C ASN A 119 -6.43 8.98 7.40
N LEU A 120 -7.75 8.77 7.43
CA LEU A 120 -8.49 8.19 6.31
C LEU A 120 -8.33 9.03 5.04
N PHE A 121 -8.54 10.35 5.13
CA PHE A 121 -8.36 11.24 4.00
C PHE A 121 -6.90 11.30 3.54
N ALA A 122 -5.94 11.27 4.47
CA ALA A 122 -4.53 11.24 4.13
C ALA A 122 -4.15 9.98 3.33
N MET A 123 -4.63 8.82 3.77
CA MET A 123 -4.37 7.55 3.08
C MET A 123 -4.97 7.55 1.66
N ASP A 124 -6.18 8.08 1.46
CA ASP A 124 -6.76 8.16 0.11
C ASP A 124 -5.91 9.01 -0.85
N LYS A 125 -5.36 10.13 -0.36
CA LYS A 125 -4.43 10.94 -1.17
C LYS A 125 -3.11 10.21 -1.43
N GLN A 126 -2.58 9.47 -0.45
CA GLN A 126 -1.33 8.70 -0.57
C GLN A 126 -1.46 7.46 -1.46
N LEU A 127 -2.67 6.93 -1.65
CA LEU A 127 -2.94 5.85 -2.61
C LEU A 127 -2.77 6.29 -4.07
N LYS A 128 -2.88 7.58 -4.40
CA LYS A 128 -2.78 8.06 -5.78
C LYS A 128 -1.38 7.82 -6.38
N PRO A 129 -0.27 8.25 -5.74
CA PRO A 129 1.07 7.90 -6.22
C PRO A 129 1.30 6.38 -6.31
N LEU A 130 0.75 5.59 -5.39
CA LEU A 130 0.87 4.12 -5.44
C LEU A 130 0.13 3.51 -6.64
N GLN A 131 -1.08 3.98 -6.95
CA GLN A 131 -1.82 3.56 -8.14
C GLN A 131 -1.09 3.95 -9.43
N LEU A 132 -0.42 5.10 -9.44
CA LEU A 132 0.44 5.49 -10.55
C LEU A 132 1.69 4.60 -10.62
N PHE A 133 2.32 4.27 -9.48
CA PHE A 133 3.46 3.35 -9.41
C PHE A 133 3.13 1.96 -9.96
N ASP A 134 1.98 1.39 -9.57
CA ASP A 134 1.49 0.13 -10.14
C ASP A 134 1.23 0.28 -11.64
N GLN A 135 0.65 1.39 -12.10
CA GLN A 135 0.47 1.63 -13.54
C GLN A 135 1.79 1.80 -14.30
N THR A 136 2.86 2.30 -13.65
CA THR A 136 4.20 2.40 -14.22
C THR A 136 4.94 1.06 -14.31
N ARG A 137 4.22 -0.07 -14.30
CA ARG A 137 4.67 -1.44 -14.63
C ARG A 137 5.17 -1.63 -16.08
N ILE A 138 5.78 -0.58 -16.61
CA ILE A 138 6.68 -0.49 -17.76
C ILE A 138 7.88 -1.46 -17.62
N ALA A 139 8.09 -2.09 -16.46
CA ALA A 139 9.01 -3.23 -16.27
C ALA A 139 8.45 -4.61 -16.71
N PHE A 140 7.13 -4.79 -16.84
CA PHE A 140 6.57 -6.08 -17.26
C PHE A 140 6.78 -6.38 -18.75
N THR A 141 7.02 -5.36 -19.59
CA THR A 141 7.57 -5.59 -20.94
C THR A 141 8.98 -6.14 -20.87
N GLN A 142 9.83 -5.64 -19.97
CA GLN A 142 11.22 -6.07 -19.84
C GLN A 142 11.35 -7.50 -19.25
N ILE A 143 10.49 -7.87 -18.28
CA ILE A 143 10.40 -9.26 -17.79
C ILE A 143 9.88 -10.19 -18.90
N GLY A 144 8.88 -9.74 -19.67
CA GLY A 144 8.42 -10.45 -20.87
C GLY A 144 9.52 -10.64 -21.92
N GLU A 145 10.37 -9.63 -22.14
CA GLU A 145 11.49 -9.66 -23.09
C GLU A 145 12.65 -10.57 -22.66
N LEU A 146 12.78 -10.87 -21.36
CA LEU A 146 13.73 -11.86 -20.84
C LEU A 146 13.28 -13.30 -21.10
N SER A 147 11.97 -13.51 -21.24
CA SER A 147 11.41 -14.85 -21.41
C SER A 147 10.92 -15.12 -22.84
N ASN A 148 10.97 -14.13 -23.73
CA ASN A 148 10.64 -14.29 -25.14
C ASN A 148 11.85 -14.77 -25.95
N LEU A 149 11.82 -16.04 -26.32
CA LEU A 149 12.90 -16.69 -27.07
C LEU A 149 13.13 -16.04 -28.45
N MET A 150 12.10 -15.45 -29.05
CA MET A 150 12.20 -14.83 -30.37
C MET A 150 13.04 -13.54 -30.40
N ASP A 151 13.29 -12.94 -29.24
CA ASP A 151 14.09 -11.71 -29.11
C ASP A 151 15.59 -11.97 -29.03
N TYR A 152 16.00 -13.24 -28.95
CA TYR A 152 17.40 -13.62 -28.90
C TYR A 152 18.02 -13.65 -30.31
N PRO A 153 19.25 -13.14 -30.48
CA PRO A 153 19.94 -13.17 -31.77
C PRO A 153 19.97 -14.58 -32.37
N GLY A 154 19.58 -14.69 -33.65
CA GLY A 154 19.59 -15.96 -34.38
C GLY A 154 18.46 -16.94 -34.05
N TYR A 155 17.69 -16.71 -32.98
CA TYR A 155 16.65 -17.65 -32.53
C TYR A 155 15.49 -17.76 -33.53
N LYS A 156 14.95 -16.62 -33.98
CA LYS A 156 13.83 -16.58 -34.93
C LYS A 156 14.14 -17.32 -36.24
N GLU A 157 15.35 -17.16 -36.74
CA GLU A 157 15.82 -17.81 -37.97
C GLU A 157 16.03 -19.32 -37.76
N TRP A 158 16.71 -19.70 -36.67
CA TRP A 158 16.89 -21.11 -36.31
C TRP A 158 15.54 -21.82 -36.09
N PHE A 159 14.60 -21.14 -35.45
CA PHE A 159 13.29 -21.69 -35.12
C PHE A 159 12.49 -22.12 -36.36
N GLN A 160 12.72 -21.51 -37.53
CA GLN A 160 12.10 -21.95 -38.78
C GLN A 160 12.53 -23.38 -39.15
N TYR A 161 13.82 -23.68 -39.06
CA TYR A 161 14.36 -25.02 -39.33
C TYR A 161 13.87 -26.04 -38.30
N PHE A 162 13.86 -25.66 -37.02
CA PHE A 162 13.35 -26.51 -35.95
C PHE A 162 11.86 -26.80 -36.10
N SER A 163 11.03 -25.77 -36.33
CA SER A 163 9.59 -25.89 -36.53
C SER A 163 9.24 -26.77 -37.73
N GLN A 164 10.00 -26.64 -38.83
CA GLN A 164 9.86 -27.51 -39.99
C GLN A 164 10.19 -28.97 -39.63
N TYR A 165 11.29 -29.22 -38.90
CA TYR A 165 11.65 -30.55 -38.44
C TYR A 165 10.55 -31.17 -37.57
N VAL A 166 10.02 -30.43 -36.60
CA VAL A 166 8.90 -30.87 -35.74
C VAL A 166 7.68 -31.22 -36.60
N SER A 167 7.29 -30.33 -37.51
CA SER A 167 6.13 -30.52 -38.40
C SER A 167 6.27 -31.74 -39.31
N SER A 168 7.45 -31.98 -39.89
CA SER A 168 7.71 -33.09 -40.80
C SER A 168 7.84 -34.45 -40.11
N ASN A 169 8.16 -34.47 -38.80
CA ASN A 169 8.43 -35.71 -38.06
C ASN A 169 7.41 -36.00 -36.95
N LYS A 170 6.41 -35.14 -36.73
CA LYS A 170 5.35 -35.32 -35.71
C LYS A 170 4.58 -36.64 -35.77
N ASN A 171 4.46 -37.24 -36.97
CA ASN A 171 3.76 -38.52 -37.16
C ASN A 171 4.69 -39.73 -36.95
N LYS A 172 6.01 -39.50 -36.89
CA LYS A 172 7.02 -40.54 -36.67
C LYS A 172 7.38 -40.66 -35.19
N GLU A 173 7.36 -39.53 -34.48
CA GLU A 173 7.75 -39.43 -33.07
C GLU A 173 6.64 -38.72 -32.29
N SER A 174 5.95 -39.45 -31.41
CA SER A 174 4.81 -38.93 -30.65
C SER A 174 5.15 -37.69 -29.83
N ILE A 175 6.38 -37.59 -29.31
CA ILE A 175 6.86 -36.41 -28.57
C ILE A 175 6.87 -35.14 -29.43
N LEU A 176 7.14 -35.25 -30.73
CA LEU A 176 7.14 -34.10 -31.65
C LEU A 176 5.71 -33.60 -31.93
N GLY A 177 4.72 -34.49 -31.91
CA GLY A 177 3.30 -34.11 -31.93
C GLY A 177 2.91 -33.27 -30.70
N ILE A 178 3.37 -33.66 -29.51
CA ILE A 178 3.17 -32.91 -28.26
C ILE A 178 3.87 -31.55 -28.34
N VAL A 179 5.12 -31.52 -28.81
CA VAL A 179 5.89 -30.27 -28.95
C VAL A 179 5.24 -29.29 -29.92
N GLN A 180 4.68 -29.76 -31.04
CA GLN A 180 3.92 -28.89 -31.94
C GLN A 180 2.77 -28.18 -31.23
N THR A 181 2.01 -28.92 -30.40
CA THR A 181 0.92 -28.35 -29.60
C THR A 181 1.44 -27.33 -28.58
N ILE A 182 2.55 -27.66 -27.88
CA ILE A 182 3.19 -26.75 -26.93
C ILE A 182 3.62 -25.46 -27.63
N LEU A 183 4.35 -25.53 -28.74
CA LEU A 183 4.84 -24.35 -29.47
C LEU A 183 3.69 -23.44 -29.94
N ASN A 184 2.60 -24.03 -30.44
CA ASN A 184 1.42 -23.27 -30.82
C ASN A 184 0.79 -22.54 -29.63
N SER A 185 0.64 -23.22 -28.49
CA SER A 185 0.06 -22.65 -27.26
C SER A 185 0.97 -21.60 -26.60
N ALA A 186 2.28 -21.76 -26.74
CA ALA A 186 3.30 -20.90 -26.16
C ALA A 186 3.56 -19.61 -26.97
N GLY A 187 2.76 -19.33 -28.00
CA GLY A 187 2.82 -18.08 -28.77
C GLY A 187 3.84 -18.07 -29.92
N ALA A 188 4.33 -19.23 -30.38
CA ALA A 188 5.25 -19.28 -31.52
C ALA A 188 4.70 -18.56 -32.77
N ALA A 189 3.39 -18.72 -33.04
CA ALA A 189 2.73 -18.11 -34.19
C ALA A 189 2.62 -16.58 -34.10
N SER A 190 2.59 -16.01 -32.89
CA SER A 190 2.51 -14.57 -32.65
C SER A 190 3.89 -13.91 -32.49
N GLY A 191 4.99 -14.67 -32.66
CA GLY A 191 6.35 -14.18 -32.49
C GLY A 191 6.73 -13.91 -31.03
N LYS A 192 5.94 -14.42 -30.06
CA LYS A 192 6.19 -14.32 -28.63
C LYS A 192 6.28 -15.71 -28.03
N LEU A 193 7.39 -16.41 -28.30
CA LEU A 193 7.58 -17.76 -27.80
C LEU A 193 8.15 -17.70 -26.38
N SER A 194 7.34 -18.07 -25.38
CA SER A 194 7.79 -18.17 -24.00
C SER A 194 7.46 -19.54 -23.41
N LEU A 195 8.44 -20.19 -22.79
CA LEU A 195 8.31 -21.53 -22.24
C LEU A 195 8.53 -21.50 -20.73
N ALA A 196 7.63 -22.12 -19.98
CA ALA A 196 7.73 -22.28 -18.53
C ALA A 196 7.22 -23.64 -18.06
N GLY A 197 7.70 -24.05 -16.88
CA GLY A 197 7.19 -25.20 -16.16
C GLY A 197 7.36 -26.52 -16.92
N PRO A 198 6.42 -27.48 -16.76
CA PRO A 198 6.54 -28.83 -17.33
C PRO A 198 6.62 -28.87 -18.87
N MET A 199 6.19 -27.80 -19.55
CA MET A 199 6.21 -27.72 -21.02
C MET A 199 7.62 -27.56 -21.60
N VAL A 200 8.60 -27.18 -20.79
CA VAL A 200 9.99 -26.94 -21.23
C VAL A 200 10.67 -28.24 -21.64
N GLN A 201 10.48 -29.31 -20.85
CA GLN A 201 11.23 -30.55 -21.04
C GLN A 201 10.96 -31.24 -22.39
N PRO A 202 9.70 -31.39 -22.85
CA PRO A 202 9.43 -31.92 -24.19
C PRO A 202 10.10 -31.11 -25.30
N VAL A 203 10.10 -29.77 -25.17
CA VAL A 203 10.72 -28.90 -26.17
C VAL A 203 12.24 -29.07 -26.18
N LEU A 204 12.89 -29.10 -25.02
CA LEU A 204 14.34 -29.36 -24.93
C LEU A 204 14.70 -30.74 -25.50
N SER A 205 13.92 -31.77 -25.19
CA SER A 205 14.11 -33.11 -25.77
C SER A 205 13.99 -33.07 -27.30
N ALA A 206 12.99 -32.38 -27.85
CA ALA A 206 12.85 -32.25 -29.30
C ALA A 206 13.98 -31.46 -29.95
N ILE A 207 14.53 -30.43 -29.28
CA ILE A 207 15.73 -29.74 -29.75
C ILE A 207 16.93 -30.69 -29.78
N GLY A 208 17.10 -31.52 -28.75
CA GLY A 208 18.13 -32.57 -28.71
C GLY A 208 17.99 -33.58 -29.86
N MET A 209 16.76 -34.03 -30.15
CA MET A 209 16.47 -34.90 -31.30
C MET A 209 16.79 -34.21 -32.63
N PHE A 210 16.44 -32.92 -32.76
CA PHE A 210 16.78 -32.13 -33.92
C PHE A 210 18.30 -32.05 -34.12
N ILE A 211 19.07 -31.72 -33.08
CA ILE A 211 20.53 -31.72 -33.10
C ILE A 211 21.10 -33.08 -33.53
N GLY A 212 20.57 -34.17 -32.97
CA GLY A 212 21.00 -35.54 -33.31
C GLY A 212 20.69 -35.94 -34.75
N SER A 213 19.64 -35.37 -35.35
CA SER A 213 19.28 -35.61 -36.76
C SER A 213 20.17 -34.89 -37.77
N LEU A 214 20.97 -33.91 -37.33
CA LEU A 214 21.85 -33.16 -38.21
C LEU A 214 23.13 -33.95 -38.49
N GLY A 215 23.31 -34.34 -39.76
CA GLY A 215 24.53 -35.00 -40.24
C GLY A 215 25.75 -34.07 -40.33
N SER A 216 26.92 -34.64 -40.65
CA SER A 216 28.21 -33.94 -40.72
C SER A 216 28.23 -32.75 -41.69
N GLY A 217 27.43 -32.78 -42.75
CA GLY A 217 27.29 -31.68 -43.71
C GLY A 217 26.54 -30.44 -43.19
N LYS A 218 26.01 -30.44 -41.97
CA LYS A 218 25.26 -29.33 -41.36
C LYS A 218 25.90 -28.82 -40.06
N ALA A 219 27.24 -28.80 -40.00
CA ALA A 219 27.99 -28.44 -38.79
C ALA A 219 27.61 -27.07 -38.21
N GLU A 220 27.40 -26.05 -39.05
CA GLU A 220 27.00 -24.70 -38.59
C GLU A 220 25.60 -24.69 -37.96
N LEU A 221 24.62 -25.34 -38.61
CA LEU A 221 23.26 -25.45 -38.06
C LEU A 221 23.25 -26.26 -36.77
N LYS A 222 24.12 -27.27 -36.64
CA LYS A 222 24.29 -28.05 -35.42
C LYS A 222 24.78 -27.16 -34.28
N LYS A 223 25.86 -26.39 -34.49
CA LYS A 223 26.37 -25.43 -33.50
C LYS A 223 25.32 -24.38 -33.12
N LYS A 224 24.62 -23.79 -34.10
CA LYS A 224 23.52 -22.84 -33.84
C LYS A 224 22.40 -23.48 -33.02
N SER A 225 22.09 -24.75 -33.25
CA SER A 225 21.07 -25.49 -32.49
C SER A 225 21.48 -25.76 -31.04
N GLU A 226 22.77 -26.05 -30.79
CA GLU A 226 23.33 -26.17 -29.43
C GLU A 226 23.25 -24.83 -28.68
N GLU A 227 23.53 -23.72 -29.37
CA GLU A 227 23.37 -22.38 -28.82
C GLU A 227 21.91 -22.05 -28.47
N MET A 228 20.95 -22.38 -29.36
CA MET A 228 19.52 -22.17 -29.10
C MET A 228 18.98 -23.10 -28.01
N PHE A 229 19.50 -24.32 -27.88
CA PHE A 229 19.20 -25.21 -26.76
C PHE A 229 19.59 -24.55 -25.43
N LEU A 230 20.78 -23.95 -25.36
CA LEU A 230 21.26 -23.26 -24.17
C LEU A 230 20.42 -22.03 -23.83
N ILE A 231 20.10 -21.20 -24.83
CA ILE A 231 19.23 -20.02 -24.67
C ILE A 231 17.84 -20.45 -24.16
N THR A 232 17.25 -21.48 -24.77
CA THR A 232 15.94 -22.02 -24.38
C THR A 232 15.94 -22.47 -22.92
N THR A 233 16.98 -23.21 -22.53
CA THR A 233 17.13 -23.73 -21.16
C THR A 233 17.24 -22.58 -20.16
N LYS A 234 18.08 -21.58 -20.43
CA LYS A 234 18.30 -20.45 -19.52
C LYS A 234 17.10 -19.51 -19.43
N ALA A 235 16.46 -19.19 -20.54
CA ALA A 235 15.26 -18.37 -20.58
C ALA A 235 14.08 -19.06 -19.87
N ALA A 236 13.99 -20.39 -19.96
CA ALA A 236 13.03 -21.16 -19.17
C ALA A 236 13.36 -21.14 -17.68
N GLN A 237 14.63 -21.28 -17.29
CA GLN A 237 15.06 -21.26 -15.90
C GLN A 237 14.81 -19.91 -15.24
N ILE A 238 15.18 -18.79 -15.88
CA ILE A 238 14.91 -17.46 -15.32
C ILE A 238 13.41 -17.19 -15.20
N ARG A 239 12.59 -17.65 -16.16
CA ARG A 239 11.13 -17.56 -16.07
C ARG A 239 10.57 -18.37 -14.91
N TYR A 240 11.10 -19.57 -14.67
CA TYR A 240 10.74 -20.39 -13.52
C TYR A 240 11.11 -19.70 -12.20
N ASP A 241 12.32 -19.17 -12.08
CA ASP A 241 12.78 -18.46 -10.88
C ASP A 241 11.95 -17.20 -10.61
N LEU A 242 11.50 -16.50 -11.66
CA LEU A 242 10.64 -15.32 -11.55
C LEU A 242 9.17 -15.65 -11.29
N GLN A 243 8.71 -16.88 -11.56
CA GLN A 243 7.28 -17.24 -11.48
C GLN A 243 6.69 -16.98 -10.09
N GLY A 244 7.42 -17.32 -9.02
CA GLY A 244 6.97 -17.06 -7.65
C GLY A 244 6.84 -15.57 -7.35
N VAL A 245 7.78 -14.76 -7.85
CA VAL A 245 7.81 -13.30 -7.68
C VAL A 245 6.69 -12.63 -8.47
N GLU A 246 6.40 -13.12 -9.68
CA GLU A 246 5.29 -12.65 -10.51
C GLU A 246 3.91 -13.03 -9.91
N ALA A 247 3.79 -14.22 -9.34
CA ALA A 247 2.56 -14.68 -8.70
C ALA A 247 2.24 -13.84 -7.45
N GLU A 248 3.24 -13.57 -6.62
CA GLU A 248 3.09 -12.67 -5.46
C GLU A 248 2.72 -11.25 -5.91
N TRP A 249 3.36 -10.75 -6.97
CA TRP A 249 3.02 -9.43 -7.50
C TRP A 249 1.58 -9.33 -7.99
N LYS A 250 1.06 -10.38 -8.64
CA LYS A 250 -0.34 -10.46 -9.03
C LYS A 250 -1.25 -10.38 -7.80
N SER A 251 -0.94 -11.12 -6.73
CA SER A 251 -1.69 -11.06 -5.47
C SER A 251 -1.66 -9.65 -4.86
N ILE A 252 -0.49 -9.01 -4.82
CA ILE A 252 -0.32 -7.62 -4.37
C ILE A 252 -1.21 -6.67 -5.18
N SER A 253 -1.24 -6.80 -6.50
CA SER A 253 -2.08 -5.96 -7.36
C SER A 253 -3.57 -6.13 -7.08
N GLU A 254 -4.03 -7.38 -6.90
CA GLU A 254 -5.42 -7.68 -6.56
C GLU A 254 -5.81 -7.10 -5.21
N GLU A 255 -4.98 -7.26 -4.19
CA GLU A 255 -5.20 -6.69 -2.87
C GLU A 255 -5.19 -5.16 -2.88
N MET A 256 -4.28 -4.53 -3.64
CA MET A 256 -4.24 -3.08 -3.77
C MET A 256 -5.55 -2.53 -4.36
N GLN A 257 -6.14 -3.21 -5.36
CA GLN A 257 -7.45 -2.81 -5.90
C GLN A 257 -8.56 -2.98 -4.87
N LEU A 258 -8.55 -4.08 -4.11
CA LEU A 258 -9.52 -4.29 -3.04
C LEU A 258 -9.41 -3.20 -1.97
N GLN A 259 -8.20 -2.92 -1.48
CA GLN A 259 -7.96 -1.88 -0.49
C GLN A 259 -8.45 -0.53 -1.01
N LYS A 260 -8.15 -0.17 -2.26
CA LYS A 260 -8.67 1.06 -2.89
C LYS A 260 -10.20 1.15 -2.83
N THR A 261 -10.90 0.07 -3.15
CA THR A 261 -12.37 0.05 -3.07
C THR A 261 -12.83 0.30 -1.64
N ILE A 262 -12.24 -0.37 -0.65
CA ILE A 262 -12.61 -0.21 0.76
C ILE A 262 -12.29 1.22 1.25
N PHE A 263 -11.14 1.78 0.89
CA PHE A 263 -10.78 3.16 1.19
C PHE A 263 -11.79 4.16 0.60
N THR A 264 -12.14 4.00 -0.67
CA THR A 264 -13.12 4.89 -1.34
C THR A 264 -14.48 4.82 -0.66
N GLN A 265 -14.94 3.61 -0.28
CA GLN A 265 -16.20 3.41 0.44
C GLN A 265 -16.18 4.10 1.81
N ASN A 266 -15.08 3.96 2.56
CA ASN A 266 -14.92 4.61 3.86
C ASN A 266 -14.87 6.13 3.75
N VAL A 267 -14.16 6.67 2.75
CA VAL A 267 -14.13 8.11 2.49
C VAL A 267 -15.52 8.62 2.16
N ASP A 268 -16.24 7.97 1.24
CA ASP A 268 -17.60 8.36 0.86
C ASP A 268 -18.56 8.28 2.04
N TYR A 269 -18.45 7.24 2.87
CA TYR A 269 -19.22 7.09 4.09
C TYR A 269 -18.97 8.25 5.07
N VAL A 270 -17.71 8.61 5.33
CA VAL A 270 -17.35 9.72 6.23
C VAL A 270 -17.79 11.06 5.67
N LEU A 271 -17.63 11.30 4.37
CA LEU A 271 -18.12 12.53 3.72
C LEU A 271 -19.63 12.69 3.89
N GLN A 272 -20.40 11.61 3.67
CA GLN A 272 -21.85 11.62 3.85
C GLN A 272 -22.25 11.84 5.32
N THR A 273 -21.60 11.11 6.22
CA THR A 273 -21.86 11.15 7.67
C THR A 273 -21.62 12.55 8.24
N LEU A 274 -20.50 13.16 7.87
CA LEU A 274 -20.14 14.51 8.30
C LEU A 274 -20.79 15.62 7.46
N LYS A 275 -21.58 15.26 6.44
CA LYS A 275 -22.19 16.18 5.46
C LYS A 275 -21.16 17.11 4.79
N LEU A 276 -19.98 16.58 4.52
CA LEU A 276 -18.92 17.26 3.77
C LEU A 276 -19.22 17.17 2.27
N ASP A 277 -19.07 18.28 1.56
CA ASP A 277 -19.28 18.30 0.11
C ASP A 277 -18.18 17.53 -0.63
N LYS A 278 -18.57 16.56 -1.46
CA LYS A 278 -17.63 15.72 -2.20
C LYS A 278 -16.82 16.52 -3.24
N ASN A 279 -17.38 17.58 -3.82
CA ASN A 279 -16.64 18.40 -4.78
C ASN A 279 -15.61 19.29 -4.07
N ASP A 280 -15.93 19.79 -2.88
CA ASP A 280 -15.03 20.52 -2.00
C ASP A 280 -13.86 19.63 -1.56
N TYR A 281 -14.15 18.39 -1.12
CA TYR A 281 -13.14 17.36 -0.85
C TYR A 281 -12.22 17.14 -2.05
N LEU A 282 -12.80 16.92 -3.25
CA LEU A 282 -12.01 16.65 -4.43
C LEU A 282 -11.13 17.84 -4.84
N SER A 283 -11.66 19.06 -4.80
CA SER A 283 -11.01 20.26 -5.32
C SER A 283 -10.01 20.89 -4.36
N ARG A 284 -10.31 20.95 -3.05
CA ARG A 284 -9.44 21.59 -2.04
C ARG A 284 -8.48 20.62 -1.38
N PHE A 285 -8.78 19.32 -1.41
CA PHE A 285 -7.96 18.31 -0.74
C PHE A 285 -7.39 17.27 -1.70
N TYR A 286 -8.21 16.39 -2.27
CA TYR A 286 -7.72 15.19 -2.97
C TYR A 286 -6.83 15.56 -4.17
N LYS A 287 -7.32 16.45 -5.04
CA LYS A 287 -6.62 16.90 -6.25
C LYS A 287 -5.71 18.11 -6.04
N SER A 288 -5.77 18.76 -4.88
CA SER A 288 -5.00 19.97 -4.61
C SER A 288 -3.55 19.66 -4.26
N ASN A 289 -2.61 20.35 -4.91
CA ASN A 289 -1.21 20.37 -4.51
C ASN A 289 -0.85 21.63 -3.70
N ASP A 290 -1.82 22.52 -3.45
CA ASP A 290 -1.63 23.74 -2.66
C ASP A 290 -1.67 23.41 -1.15
N PRO A 291 -0.55 23.58 -0.42
CA PRO A 291 -0.46 23.31 1.02
C PRO A 291 -1.49 24.07 1.84
N THR A 292 -1.79 25.32 1.45
CA THR A 292 -2.72 26.19 2.18
C THR A 292 -4.15 25.68 2.03
N LYS A 293 -4.54 25.26 0.81
CA LYS A 293 -5.87 24.66 0.58
C LYS A 293 -6.05 23.37 1.36
N VAL A 294 -5.02 22.51 1.36
CA VAL A 294 -5.05 21.24 2.10
C VAL A 294 -5.15 21.48 3.61
N MET A 295 -4.35 22.39 4.17
CA MET A 295 -4.40 22.77 5.58
C MET A 295 -5.78 23.32 5.96
N ASN A 296 -6.31 24.27 5.17
CA ASN A 296 -7.61 24.87 5.41
C ASN A 296 -8.75 23.84 5.32
N TYR A 297 -8.63 22.85 4.42
CA TYR A 297 -9.59 21.75 4.35
C TYR A 297 -9.55 20.89 5.62
N TYR A 298 -8.36 20.52 6.11
CA TYR A 298 -8.23 19.76 7.35
C TYR A 298 -8.79 20.49 8.58
N GLU A 299 -8.55 21.80 8.72
CA GLU A 299 -9.13 22.58 9.82
C GLU A 299 -10.67 22.66 9.71
N SER A 300 -11.21 22.75 8.50
CA SER A 300 -12.65 22.67 8.26
C SER A 300 -13.21 21.32 8.69
N VAL A 301 -12.58 20.22 8.27
CA VAL A 301 -12.98 18.85 8.63
C VAL A 301 -12.95 18.66 10.14
N LYS A 302 -11.87 19.09 10.81
CA LYS A 302 -11.75 19.05 12.27
C LYS A 302 -12.93 19.75 12.95
N THR A 303 -13.27 20.95 12.50
CA THR A 303 -14.39 21.74 13.03
C THR A 303 -15.74 21.06 12.79
N THR A 304 -15.98 20.56 11.58
CA THR A 304 -17.21 19.84 11.22
C THR A 304 -17.36 18.57 12.05
N THR A 305 -16.29 17.80 12.24
CA THR A 305 -16.29 16.61 13.10
C THR A 305 -16.67 16.96 14.53
N SER A 306 -16.09 18.03 15.11
CA SER A 306 -16.47 18.49 16.45
C SER A 306 -17.96 18.84 16.56
N GLN A 307 -18.51 19.54 15.56
CA GLN A 307 -19.91 19.95 15.54
C GLN A 307 -20.84 18.73 15.42
N TYR A 308 -20.51 17.80 14.52
CA TYR A 308 -21.23 16.53 14.35
C TYR A 308 -21.29 15.73 15.66
N LEU A 309 -20.14 15.58 16.30
CA LEU A 309 -20.02 14.86 17.58
C LEU A 309 -20.84 15.51 18.69
N LYS A 310 -20.79 16.84 18.83
CA LYS A 310 -21.63 17.57 19.81
C LYS A 310 -23.11 17.33 19.56
N ASN A 311 -23.56 17.45 18.32
CA ASN A 311 -24.95 17.23 17.96
C ASN A 311 -25.41 15.80 18.32
N ILE A 312 -24.61 14.79 18.03
CA ILE A 312 -24.97 13.40 18.33
C ILE A 312 -24.92 13.10 19.82
N LYS A 313 -24.00 13.72 20.57
CA LYS A 313 -24.02 13.61 22.03
C LYS A 313 -25.33 14.13 22.62
N GLU A 314 -25.90 15.19 22.03
CA GLU A 314 -27.13 15.83 22.50
C GLU A 314 -28.41 15.14 21.99
N THR A 315 -28.38 14.54 20.79
CA THR A 315 -29.59 14.08 20.07
C THR A 315 -29.59 12.59 19.69
N GLY A 316 -28.46 11.89 19.86
CA GLY A 316 -28.25 10.53 19.37
C GLY A 316 -28.86 9.44 20.27
N SER A 317 -29.01 8.24 19.71
CA SER A 317 -29.39 7.04 20.46
C SER A 317 -28.29 6.62 21.44
N HIS A 318 -28.60 5.78 22.44
CA HIS A 318 -27.60 5.35 23.42
C HIS A 318 -26.37 4.62 22.82
N GLU A 319 -26.43 4.21 21.55
CA GLU A 319 -25.41 3.39 20.87
C GLU A 319 -24.44 4.18 19.98
N TRP A 320 -24.59 5.50 19.83
CA TRP A 320 -23.79 6.27 18.88
C TRP A 320 -22.27 6.17 19.14
N LYS A 321 -21.85 6.01 20.40
CA LYS A 321 -20.44 5.78 20.77
C LYS A 321 -19.89 4.49 20.16
N ASN A 322 -20.67 3.41 20.15
CA ASN A 322 -20.25 2.12 19.61
C ASN A 322 -20.13 2.18 18.09
N GLN A 323 -21.08 2.82 17.42
CA GLN A 323 -21.04 2.99 15.96
C GLN A 323 -19.80 3.76 15.49
N ILE A 324 -19.46 4.84 16.20
CA ILE A 324 -18.23 5.59 15.92
C ILE A 324 -17.00 4.77 16.31
N GLY A 325 -17.04 4.02 17.41
CA GLY A 325 -15.98 3.10 17.82
C GLY A 325 -15.60 2.12 16.72
N TYR A 326 -16.57 1.46 16.08
CA TYR A 326 -16.30 0.56 14.95
C TYR A 326 -15.63 1.27 13.77
N GLN A 327 -16.00 2.52 13.47
CA GLN A 327 -15.35 3.30 12.42
C GLN A 327 -13.89 3.65 12.77
N LEU A 328 -13.58 3.85 14.06
CA LEU A 328 -12.19 4.02 14.49
C LEU A 328 -11.40 2.73 14.21
N ASP A 329 -11.93 1.59 14.63
CA ASP A 329 -11.27 0.30 14.42
C ASP A 329 -11.05 0.02 12.93
N GLU A 330 -12.06 0.27 12.08
CA GLU A 330 -11.95 0.12 10.62
C GLU A 330 -10.83 1.00 10.01
N VAL A 331 -10.70 2.25 10.44
CA VAL A 331 -9.63 3.14 9.94
C VAL A 331 -8.25 2.67 10.41
N GLN A 332 -8.13 2.19 11.65
CA GLN A 332 -6.88 1.64 12.16
C GLN A 332 -6.49 0.37 11.39
N ASP A 333 -7.42 -0.55 11.19
CA ASP A 333 -7.21 -1.77 10.42
C ASP A 333 -6.80 -1.47 8.98
N LEU A 334 -7.49 -0.54 8.32
CA LEU A 334 -7.12 -0.08 6.98
C LEU A 334 -5.68 0.43 6.90
N LYS A 335 -5.25 1.18 7.92
CA LYS A 335 -3.89 1.71 7.98
C LYS A 335 -2.85 0.61 8.19
N ILE A 336 -3.16 -0.40 9.01
CA ILE A 336 -2.31 -1.59 9.19
C ILE A 336 -2.22 -2.38 7.89
N SER A 337 -3.35 -2.69 7.26
CA SER A 337 -3.42 -3.42 6.00
C SER A 337 -2.66 -2.70 4.89
N PHE A 338 -2.76 -1.37 4.81
CA PHE A 338 -1.98 -0.57 3.87
C PHE A 338 -0.48 -0.68 4.14
N GLY A 339 -0.05 -0.56 5.41
CA GLY A 339 1.35 -0.76 5.79
C GLY A 339 1.89 -2.15 5.45
N THR A 340 1.09 -3.20 5.67
CA THR A 340 1.44 -4.59 5.30
C THR A 340 1.58 -4.75 3.79
N LEU A 341 0.68 -4.15 3.00
CA LEU A 341 0.77 -4.15 1.54
C LEU A 341 2.06 -3.47 1.06
N LEU A 342 2.40 -2.32 1.64
CA LEU A 342 3.65 -1.62 1.31
C LEU A 342 4.88 -2.47 1.62
N HIS A 343 4.88 -3.19 2.75
CA HIS A 343 5.97 -4.10 3.11
C HIS A 343 6.14 -5.22 2.08
N ARG A 344 5.04 -5.88 1.69
CA ARG A 344 5.05 -6.93 0.66
C ARG A 344 5.56 -6.44 -0.68
N ILE A 345 5.21 -5.21 -1.08
CA ILE A 345 5.76 -4.59 -2.30
C ILE A 345 7.29 -4.48 -2.21
N SER A 346 7.81 -3.95 -1.10
CA SER A 346 9.26 -3.83 -0.87
C SER A 346 9.96 -5.18 -0.96
N GLU A 347 9.46 -6.18 -0.22
CA GLU A 347 10.03 -7.53 -0.22
C GLU A 347 9.99 -8.17 -1.61
N ASN A 348 8.91 -7.95 -2.38
CA ASN A 348 8.81 -8.53 -3.71
C ASN A 348 9.76 -7.86 -4.72
N LEU A 349 10.03 -6.56 -4.58
CA LEU A 349 11.07 -5.87 -5.36
C LEU A 349 12.47 -6.40 -5.03
N GLU A 350 12.74 -6.70 -3.76
CA GLU A 350 14.00 -7.35 -3.35
C GLU A 350 14.16 -8.74 -3.97
N LYS A 351 13.11 -9.56 -3.96
CA LYS A 351 13.11 -10.88 -4.60
C LYS A 351 13.39 -10.79 -6.10
N TYR A 352 12.85 -9.78 -6.80
CA TYR A 352 13.22 -9.53 -8.21
C TYR A 352 14.72 -9.30 -8.36
N GLU A 353 15.33 -8.44 -7.53
CA GLU A 353 16.78 -8.21 -7.59
C GLU A 353 17.58 -9.48 -7.33
N GLU A 354 17.20 -10.27 -6.32
CA GLU A 354 17.87 -11.52 -5.97
C GLU A 354 17.87 -12.53 -7.12
N VAL A 355 16.73 -12.69 -7.80
CA VAL A 355 16.62 -13.56 -8.96
C VAL A 355 17.49 -13.05 -10.11
N LEU A 356 17.41 -11.75 -10.44
CA LEU A 356 18.13 -11.18 -11.58
C LEU A 356 19.65 -11.19 -11.38
N LYS A 357 20.14 -10.98 -10.15
CA LYS A 357 21.57 -11.03 -9.81
C LYS A 357 22.23 -12.36 -10.19
N LYS A 358 21.50 -13.48 -10.11
CA LYS A 358 22.00 -14.81 -10.51
C LYS A 358 22.44 -14.89 -11.98
N TYR A 359 21.85 -14.04 -12.83
CA TYR A 359 22.02 -14.09 -14.29
C TYR A 359 22.88 -12.95 -14.85
N ASN A 360 23.34 -12.01 -14.02
CA ASN A 360 24.08 -10.82 -14.49
C ASN A 360 25.37 -11.14 -15.26
N ASN A 361 26.03 -12.25 -14.92
CA ASN A 361 27.26 -12.69 -15.59
C ASN A 361 26.99 -13.68 -16.73
N ASP A 362 25.72 -13.96 -17.05
CA ASP A 362 25.39 -14.89 -18.12
C ASP A 362 25.73 -14.29 -19.49
N PRO A 363 26.47 -15.00 -20.37
CA PRO A 363 26.86 -14.45 -21.68
C PRO A 363 25.70 -14.10 -22.61
N GLN A 364 24.53 -14.70 -22.41
CA GLN A 364 23.35 -14.55 -23.27
C GLN A 364 22.26 -13.68 -22.60
N LEU A 365 22.13 -13.76 -21.27
CA LEU A 365 21.12 -13.02 -20.50
C LEU A 365 21.65 -11.76 -19.82
N GLY A 366 22.95 -11.68 -19.53
CA GLY A 366 23.54 -10.72 -18.59
C GLY A 366 23.23 -9.26 -18.90
N ILE A 367 23.30 -8.84 -20.17
CA ILE A 367 22.97 -7.45 -20.55
C ILE A 367 21.50 -7.13 -20.24
N LYS A 368 20.58 -8.04 -20.56
CA LYS A 368 19.14 -7.83 -20.32
C LYS A 368 18.84 -7.84 -18.81
N THR A 369 19.45 -8.73 -18.05
CA THR A 369 19.21 -8.85 -16.61
C THR A 369 19.83 -7.71 -15.82
N VAL A 370 21.01 -7.21 -16.21
CA VAL A 370 21.62 -6.02 -15.60
C VAL A 370 20.74 -4.78 -15.80
N ASN A 371 20.23 -4.59 -17.01
CA ASN A 371 19.33 -3.46 -17.30
C ASN A 371 18.04 -3.54 -16.50
N LEU A 372 17.39 -4.70 -16.47
CA LEU A 372 16.18 -4.89 -15.68
C LEU A 372 16.46 -4.72 -14.18
N ASN A 373 17.57 -5.27 -13.67
CA ASN A 373 17.94 -5.13 -12.26
C ASN A 373 18.14 -3.66 -11.88
N LYS A 374 18.73 -2.84 -12.76
CA LYS A 374 18.82 -1.40 -12.54
C LYS A 374 17.45 -0.74 -12.48
N SER A 375 16.54 -1.07 -13.41
CA SER A 375 15.17 -0.52 -13.38
C SER A 375 14.40 -0.92 -12.12
N ILE A 376 14.56 -2.16 -11.64
CA ILE A 376 13.97 -2.62 -10.37
C ILE A 376 14.58 -1.86 -9.18
N GLN A 377 15.89 -1.62 -9.18
CA GLN A 377 16.56 -0.85 -8.12
C GLN A 377 16.10 0.60 -8.08
N ASP A 378 15.99 1.26 -9.24
CA ASP A 378 15.48 2.62 -9.34
C ASP A 378 14.02 2.68 -8.82
N LEU A 379 13.21 1.68 -9.18
CA LEU A 379 11.83 1.54 -8.72
C LEU A 379 11.77 1.33 -7.18
N LYS A 380 12.59 0.44 -6.63
CA LYS A 380 12.68 0.16 -5.19
C LYS A 380 13.09 1.40 -4.42
N ASN A 381 14.18 2.05 -4.81
CA ASN A 381 14.66 3.28 -4.17
C ASN A 381 13.60 4.39 -4.21
N SER A 382 12.89 4.53 -5.33
CA SER A 382 11.78 5.47 -5.43
C SER A 382 10.61 5.07 -4.53
N PHE A 383 10.29 3.79 -4.42
CA PHE A 383 9.22 3.31 -3.55
C PHE A 383 9.54 3.57 -2.07
N GLU A 384 10.69 3.13 -1.60
CA GLU A 384 11.11 3.22 -0.20
C GLU A 384 11.33 4.67 0.26
N SER A 385 11.69 5.58 -0.66
CA SER A 385 11.80 7.01 -0.35
C SER A 385 10.45 7.70 -0.20
N ASN A 386 9.36 7.17 -0.78
CA ASN A 386 8.02 7.75 -0.72
C ASN A 386 7.09 7.04 0.27
N PHE A 387 7.37 5.77 0.60
CA PHE A 387 6.50 4.93 1.41
C PHE A 387 7.30 4.20 2.51
N SER A 388 6.95 4.48 3.77
CA SER A 388 7.53 3.82 4.94
C SER A 388 6.53 2.86 5.58
N ALA A 389 6.54 1.59 5.19
CA ALA A 389 5.61 0.56 5.69
C ALA A 389 5.56 0.51 7.24
N SER A 390 6.74 0.51 7.87
CA SER A 390 6.87 0.49 9.33
C SER A 390 6.26 1.72 10.00
N GLU A 391 6.34 2.89 9.36
CA GLU A 391 5.72 4.11 9.90
C GLU A 391 4.19 4.00 9.89
N TYR A 392 3.58 3.52 8.81
CA TYR A 392 2.12 3.31 8.77
C TYR A 392 1.65 2.36 9.88
N ILE A 393 2.31 1.21 10.05
CA ILE A 393 1.95 0.22 11.06
C ILE A 393 2.13 0.79 12.47
N ASN A 394 3.26 1.46 12.74
CA ASN A 394 3.54 2.04 14.05
C ASN A 394 2.60 3.21 14.38
N GLU A 395 2.30 4.08 13.41
CA GLU A 395 1.34 5.15 13.59
C GLU A 395 -0.07 4.60 13.83
N ALA A 396 -0.49 3.54 13.15
CA ALA A 396 -1.79 2.91 13.36
C ALA A 396 -1.93 2.38 14.79
N ARG A 397 -0.90 1.68 15.30
CA ARG A 397 -0.89 1.14 16.68
C ARG A 397 -0.94 2.21 17.77
N ARG A 398 -0.53 3.44 17.45
CA ARG A 398 -0.50 4.59 18.38
C ARG A 398 -1.56 5.64 18.05
N MET A 399 -2.48 5.30 17.15
CA MET A 399 -3.40 6.25 16.56
C MET A 399 -4.45 6.76 17.54
N TYR A 400 -4.94 5.87 18.41
CA TYR A 400 -5.96 6.19 19.39
C TYR A 400 -5.38 6.27 20.79
N LYS A 401 -5.85 7.27 21.52
CA LYS A 401 -5.50 7.49 22.91
C LYS A 401 -6.45 6.71 23.80
N ILE A 402 -5.89 6.11 24.84
CA ILE A 402 -6.61 5.47 25.93
C ILE A 402 -6.17 6.24 27.18
N TYR A 403 -7.10 6.93 27.86
CA TYR A 403 -6.85 7.64 29.11
C TYR A 403 -7.66 7.03 30.24
#